data_AF-A0A4S4KKV3-F1
#
_entry.id   AF-A0A4S4KKV3-F1
#
_cell.length_a   1.000
_cell.length_b   1.000
_cell.length_c   1.000
_cell.angle_alpha   90.00
_cell.angle_beta   90.00
_cell.angle_gamma   90.00
#
_symmetry.space_group_name_H-M   'P 1'
#
loop_
_entity.id
_entity.type
_entity.pdbx_description
1 polymer ?
#
loop_
_entity_poly.entity_id
_entity_poly.type
_entity_poly.pdbx_seq_one_letter_code
_entity_poly.pdbx_strand_id
1 'polypeptide(L)'
;KRVRPLEAQHAYESRRLWESVTSRLLAKEYGEATRNKHTIEQRQRENAAERKKKGEEFMPVFFERDFESGIPKLTPGGMKALEDEHTTTEGEL
;
A
#
# COMPACT_ATOMS: atom_id res chain seq x y z
N LYS A 1 0.10 16.87 -10.13
CA LYS A 1 -0.12 15.92 -9.01
C LYS A 1 1.24 15.59 -8.39
N ARG A 2 1.46 15.92 -7.11
CA ARG A 2 2.73 15.67 -6.40
C ARG A 2 2.60 14.38 -5.57
N VAL A 3 3.65 13.56 -5.54
CA VAL A 3 3.75 12.32 -4.76
C VAL A 3 5.23 12.19 -4.34
N ARG A 4 5.49 11.68 -3.14
CA ARG A 4 6.86 11.52 -2.61
C ARG A 4 7.74 10.63 -3.52
N PRO A 5 9.09 10.80 -3.46
CA PRO A 5 10.04 9.86 -4.08
C PRO A 5 9.80 8.42 -3.64
N LEU A 6 10.13 7.45 -4.48
CA LEU A 6 9.85 6.03 -4.24
C LEU A 6 10.53 5.50 -2.97
N GLU A 7 11.71 6.03 -2.67
CA GLU A 7 12.53 5.67 -1.52
C GLU A 7 11.87 6.07 -0.20
N ALA A 8 11.11 7.17 -0.22
CA ALA A 8 10.36 7.70 0.91
C ALA A 8 8.94 7.11 1.05
N GLN A 9 8.48 6.33 0.07
CA GLN A 9 7.18 5.66 0.14
C GLN A 9 7.24 4.37 0.93
N HIS A 10 6.18 3.99 1.64
CA HIS A 10 6.11 2.70 2.31
C HIS A 10 6.08 1.53 1.31
N ALA A 11 6.56 0.34 1.71
CA ALA A 11 6.70 -0.82 0.83
C ALA A 11 5.40 -1.27 0.15
N TYR A 12 4.23 -0.97 0.73
CA TYR A 12 2.92 -1.30 0.20
C TYR A 12 2.19 -0.11 -0.44
N GLU A 13 2.84 1.05 -0.60
CA GLU A 13 2.29 2.15 -1.40
C GLU A 13 2.33 1.79 -2.88
N SER A 14 1.30 2.18 -3.63
CA SER A 14 1.07 1.67 -4.98
C SER A 14 2.24 1.88 -5.94
N ARG A 15 2.90 3.04 -5.93
CA ARG A 15 4.02 3.25 -6.88
C ARG A 15 5.22 2.39 -6.51
N ARG A 16 5.58 2.30 -5.22
CA ARG A 16 6.68 1.44 -4.75
C ARG A 16 6.39 -0.04 -4.94
N LEU A 17 5.18 -0.49 -4.59
CA LEU A 17 4.79 -1.90 -4.71
C LEU A 17 4.80 -2.39 -6.16
N TRP A 18 4.35 -1.55 -7.10
CA TRP A 18 4.22 -1.91 -8.51
C TRP A 18 5.36 -1.40 -9.39
N GLU A 19 6.43 -0.86 -8.80
CA GLU A 19 7.55 -0.27 -9.54
C GLU A 19 8.21 -1.26 -10.50
N SER A 20 8.46 -2.49 -10.04
CA SER A 20 9.06 -3.54 -10.87
C SER A 20 8.17 -3.99 -12.03
N VAL A 21 6.84 -3.93 -11.87
CA VAL A 21 5.90 -4.28 -12.95
C VAL A 21 5.84 -3.14 -13.96
N THR A 22 5.64 -1.92 -13.46
CA THR A 22 5.47 -0.73 -14.31
C THR A 22 6.73 -0.36 -15.08
N SER A 23 7.92 -0.46 -14.49
CA SER A 23 9.20 -0.27 -15.19
C SER A 23 9.39 -1.27 -16.33
N ARG A 24 9.09 -2.56 -16.10
CA ARG A 24 9.19 -3.62 -17.11
C ARG A 24 8.15 -3.45 -18.23
N LEU A 25 6.94 -3.00 -17.90
CA LEU A 25 5.93 -2.66 -18.91
C LEU A 25 6.41 -1.51 -19.81
N LEU A 26 7.01 -0.47 -19.24
CA LEU A 26 7.58 0.65 -20.00
C LEU A 26 8.74 0.21 -20.90
N ALA A 27 9.57 -0.71 -20.41
CA ALA A 27 10.65 -1.35 -21.18
C ALA A 27 10.15 -2.36 -22.23
N LYS A 28 8.83 -2.61 -22.31
CA LYS A 28 8.19 -3.63 -23.16
C LYS A 28 8.66 -5.07 -22.85
N GLU A 29 9.14 -5.30 -21.64
CA GLU A 29 9.54 -6.62 -21.13
C GLU A 29 8.34 -7.33 -20.49
N TYR A 30 7.32 -7.62 -21.30
CA TYR A 30 6.02 -8.11 -20.82
C TYR A 30 6.10 -9.43 -20.05
N GLY A 31 7.03 -10.32 -20.42
CA GLY A 31 7.26 -11.58 -19.71
C GLY A 31 7.72 -11.36 -18.27
N GLU A 32 8.67 -10.45 -18.06
CA GLU A 32 9.16 -10.09 -16.74
C GLU A 32 8.13 -9.29 -15.94
N ALA A 33 7.36 -8.42 -16.59
CA ALA A 33 6.25 -7.72 -15.94
C ALA A 33 5.21 -8.71 -15.37
N THR A 34 4.84 -9.74 -16.14
CA THR A 34 3.91 -10.79 -15.69
C THR A 34 4.48 -11.60 -14.52
N ARG A 35 5.77 -11.96 -14.55
CA ARG A 35 6.44 -12.67 -13.43
C ARG A 35 6.42 -11.84 -12.14
N ASN A 36 6.76 -10.55 -12.23
CA ASN A 36 6.73 -9.64 -11.09
C ASN A 36 5.30 -9.47 -10.52
N LYS A 37 4.31 -9.28 -11.41
CA LYS A 37 2.89 -9.22 -11.02
C LYS A 37 2.46 -10.47 -10.26
N HIS A 38 2.76 -11.65 -10.80
CA HIS A 38 2.41 -12.91 -10.14
C HIS A 38 3.08 -13.07 -8.78
N THR A 39 4.34 -12.63 -8.64
CA THR A 39 5.05 -12.67 -7.35
C THR A 39 4.34 -11.83 -6.29
N ILE A 40 3.92 -10.61 -6.64
CA ILE A 40 3.17 -9.71 -5.73
C ILE A 40 1.82 -10.34 -5.34
N GLU A 41 1.06 -10.82 -6.31
CA GLU A 41 -0.27 -11.42 -6.09
C GLU A 41 -0.20 -12.71 -5.27
N GLN A 42 0.80 -13.55 -5.53
CA GLN A 42 1.02 -14.80 -4.81
C GLN A 42 1.36 -14.54 -3.35
N ARG A 43 2.22 -13.56 -3.05
CA ARG A 43 2.50 -13.14 -1.67
C ARG A 43 1.25 -12.65 -0.96
N GLN A 44 0.37 -11.90 -1.64
CA GLN A 44 -0.90 -11.45 -1.04
C GLN A 44 -1.84 -12.63 -0.77
N ARG A 45 -1.89 -13.62 -1.66
CA ARG A 45 -2.66 -14.85 -1.48
C ARG A 45 -2.17 -15.66 -0.28
N GLU A 46 -0.85 -15.78 -0.11
CA GLU A 46 -0.23 -16.43 1.04
C GLU A 46 -0.55 -15.71 2.35
N ASN A 47 -0.39 -14.39 2.40
CA ASN A 47 -0.73 -13.59 3.57
C ASN A 47 -2.23 -13.74 3.94
N ALA A 48 -3.12 -13.80 2.96
CA ALA A 48 -4.55 -14.01 3.19
C ALA A 48 -4.84 -15.43 3.72
N ALA A 49 -4.19 -16.45 3.15
CA ALA A 49 -4.31 -17.83 3.61
C ALA A 49 -3.77 -18.00 5.04
N GLU A 50 -2.66 -17.35 5.38
CA GLU A 50 -2.08 -17.37 6.73
C GLU A 50 -3.02 -16.75 7.76
N ARG A 51 -3.58 -15.56 7.47
CA ARG A 51 -4.60 -14.92 8.33
C ARG A 51 -5.79 -15.84 8.56
N LYS A 52 -6.33 -16.43 7.48
CA LYS A 52 -7.44 -17.39 7.58
C LYS A 52 -7.08 -18.60 8.45
N LYS A 53 -5.86 -19.13 8.32
CA LYS A 53 -5.37 -20.26 9.14
C LYS A 53 -5.27 -19.88 10.62
N LYS A 54 -4.88 -18.65 10.93
CA LYS A 54 -4.79 -18.13 12.31
C LYS A 54 -6.15 -17.69 12.88
N GLY A 55 -7.19 -17.62 12.06
CA GLY A 55 -8.48 -17.02 12.44
C GLY A 55 -8.40 -15.49 12.61
N GLU A 56 -7.37 -14.86 12.03
CA GLU A 56 -7.18 -13.42 12.08
C GLU A 56 -7.98 -12.73 10.98
N GLU A 57 -8.68 -11.66 11.33
CA GLU A 57 -9.37 -10.82 10.37
C GLU A 57 -8.44 -9.71 9.83
N PHE A 58 -8.60 -9.34 8.55
CA PHE A 58 -7.83 -8.26 7.96
C PHE A 58 -8.26 -6.88 8.48
N MET A 59 -7.45 -6.24 9.32
CA MET A 59 -7.71 -4.88 9.81
C MET A 59 -7.09 -3.84 8.86
N PRO A 60 -7.87 -2.89 8.29
CA PRO A 60 -7.30 -1.81 7.49
C PRO A 60 -6.40 -0.91 8.34
N VAL A 61 -5.31 -0.42 7.76
CA VAL A 61 -4.27 0.35 8.48
C VAL A 61 -4.68 1.80 8.74
N PHE A 62 -5.55 2.36 7.91
CA PHE A 62 -5.87 3.79 7.94
C PHE A 62 -7.31 4.08 8.35
N PHE A 63 -8.26 3.24 7.96
CA PHE A 63 -9.69 3.47 8.19
C PHE A 63 -10.30 2.38 9.07
N GLU A 64 -11.20 2.78 9.96
CA GLU A 64 -12.03 1.82 10.70
C GLU A 64 -12.97 1.07 9.75
N ARG A 65 -13.35 -0.15 10.12
CA ARG A 65 -14.27 -0.97 9.33
C ARG A 65 -15.72 -0.52 9.43
N ASP A 66 -16.08 0.16 10.51
CA ASP A 66 -17.41 0.73 10.70
C ASP A 66 -17.56 1.99 9.83
N PHE A 67 -18.55 1.95 8.93
CA PHE A 67 -18.94 3.06 8.07
C PHE A 67 -20.45 3.35 8.14
N GLU A 68 -21.15 2.88 9.18
CA GLU A 68 -22.61 3.04 9.30
C GLU A 68 -23.04 4.51 9.26
N SER A 69 -22.22 5.41 9.78
CA SER A 69 -22.46 6.86 9.77
C SER A 69 -22.26 7.53 8.39
N GLY A 70 -21.71 6.81 7.41
CA GLY A 70 -21.28 7.35 6.12
C GLY A 70 -20.02 8.22 6.19
N ILE A 71 -19.45 8.44 7.38
CA ILE A 71 -18.24 9.23 7.60
C ILE A 71 -17.09 8.27 7.93
N PRO A 72 -16.01 8.24 7.12
CA PRO A 72 -14.88 7.38 7.39
C PRO A 72 -14.15 7.84 8.67
N LYS A 73 -13.98 6.92 9.62
CA LYS A 73 -13.16 7.15 10.82
C LYS A 73 -11.75 6.64 10.58
N LEU A 74 -10.76 7.37 11.10
CA LEU A 74 -9.36 6.96 11.00
C LEU A 74 -8.98 6.08 12.18
N THR A 75 -8.25 5.02 11.89
CA THR A 75 -7.56 4.25 12.94
C THR A 75 -6.39 5.07 13.51
N PRO A 76 -5.78 4.65 14.64
CA PRO A 76 -4.56 5.27 15.13
C PRO A 76 -3.42 5.32 14.09
N GLY A 77 -3.33 4.31 13.22
CA GLY A 77 -2.37 4.30 12.10
C GLY A 77 -2.69 5.35 11.03
N GLY A 78 -3.96 5.59 10.77
CA GLY A 78 -4.45 6.66 9.87
C GLY A 78 -4.15 8.06 10.39
N MET A 79 -4.43 8.29 11.68
CA MET A 79 -4.13 9.57 12.34
C MET A 79 -2.63 9.88 12.30
N LYS A 80 -1.80 8.90 12.69
CA LYS A 80 -0.35 9.03 12.63
C LYS A 80 0.15 9.30 11.20
N ALA A 81 -0.37 8.59 10.21
CA ALA A 81 0.02 8.82 8.81
C ALA A 81 -0.27 10.26 8.38
N LEU A 82 -1.40 10.85 8.78
CA LEU A 82 -1.67 12.27 8.49
C LEU A 82 -0.69 13.21 9.20
N GLU A 83 -0.39 12.98 10.47
CA GLU A 83 0.60 13.77 11.22
C GLU A 83 1.99 13.71 10.56
N ASP A 84 2.42 12.52 10.15
CA ASP A 84 3.69 12.31 9.45
C ASP A 84 3.71 13.05 8.09
N GLU A 85 2.59 13.11 7.36
CA GLU A 85 2.50 13.89 6.10
C GLU A 85 2.53 15.40 6.35
N HIS A 86 1.87 15.89 7.40
CA HIS A 86 1.86 17.32 7.76
C HIS A 86 3.27 17.80 8.14
N THR A 87 3.95 17.03 8.99
CA THR A 87 5.32 17.35 9.43
C THR A 87 6.34 17.26 8.29
N THR A 88 6.21 16.27 7.39
CA THR A 88 7.06 16.16 6.20
C THR A 88 6.85 17.35 5.26
N THR A 89 5.61 17.82 5.09
CA THR A 89 5.31 18.97 4.22
C THR A 89 5.84 20.30 4.80
N GLU A 90 5.80 20.47 6.12
CA GLU A 90 6.34 21.66 6.80
C GLU A 90 7.87 21.72 6.79
N GLY A 91 8.57 20.57 6.69
CA GLY A 91 10.03 20.50 6.60
C GLY A 91 10.62 20.63 5.20
N GLU A 92 9.81 20.60 4.15
CA GLU A 92 10.23 20.73 2.73
C GLU A 92 9.97 22.16 2.15
N LEU A 93 9.49 23.11 2.97
CA LEU A 93 9.34 24.54 2.67
C LEU A 93 10.43 25.37 3.36
#